data_AF-A0A7N2KUS4-F1
#
_entry.id   AF-A0A7N2KUS4-F1
#
_cell.length_a   1.000
_cell.length_b   1.000
_cell.length_c   1.000
_cell.angle_alpha   90.00
_cell.angle_beta   90.00
_cell.angle_gamma   90.00
#
_symmetry.space_group_name_H-M   'P 1'
#
loop_
_entity.id
_entity.type
_entity.pdbx_description
1 polymer ?
#
loop_
_entity_poly.entity_id
_entity_poly.type
_entity_poly.pdbx_seq_one_letter_code
_entity_poly.pdbx_strand_id
1 'polypeptide(L)' 'MLVKNMLSNPRFEKLLNERDKNGHTALHLASMNFHSNVVCTLTWDRRVNLSQLNKNGLTASDIVRQNERTTRQFNINFL' A
#
# COMPACT_ATOMS: atom_id res chain seq x y z
N MET A 1 1.05 -15.74 11.13
CA MET A 1 1.55 -14.44 10.63
C MET A 1 0.56 -13.36 11.06
N LEU A 2 1.00 -12.36 11.83
CA LEU A 2 0.14 -11.38 12.52
C LEU A 2 -0.91 -10.72 11.60
N VAL A 3 -0.51 -10.27 10.40
CA VAL A 3 -1.44 -9.62 9.45
C VAL A 3 -2.59 -10.53 9.05
N LYS A 4 -2.32 -11.80 8.68
CA LYS A 4 -3.38 -12.76 8.34
C LYS A 4 -4.34 -12.98 9.50
N ASN A 5 -3.81 -13.08 10.73
CA ASN A 5 -4.64 -13.24 11.93
C ASN A 5 -5.54 -12.01 12.17
N MET A 6 -5.04 -10.79 11.89
CA MET A 6 -5.85 -9.57 11.97
C MET A 6 -6.94 -9.56 10.90
N LEU A 7 -6.63 -9.95 9.66
CA LEU A 7 -7.61 -9.98 8.56
C LEU A 7 -8.77 -10.95 8.81
N SER A 8 -8.51 -12.06 9.51
CA SER A 8 -9.54 -13.03 9.88
C SER A 8 -10.45 -12.55 11.02
N ASN A 9 -10.12 -11.46 11.72
CA ASN A 9 -10.93 -10.93 12.79
C ASN A 9 -11.83 -9.79 12.27
N PRO A 10 -13.17 -9.94 12.31
CA PRO A 10 -14.12 -8.94 11.78
C PRO A 10 -13.95 -7.54 12.37
N ARG A 11 -13.37 -7.40 13.58
CA ARG A 11 -13.11 -6.07 14.18
C ARG A 11 -12.18 -5.21 13.34
N PHE A 12 -11.30 -5.82 12.57
CA PHE A 12 -10.32 -5.13 11.73
C PHE A 12 -10.76 -5.00 10.27
N GLU A 13 -11.90 -5.58 9.88
CA GLU A 13 -12.39 -5.52 8.50
C GLU A 13 -12.58 -4.08 8.02
N LYS A 14 -13.15 -3.24 8.88
CA LYS A 14 -13.32 -1.80 8.62
C LYS A 14 -12.00 -1.05 8.39
N LEU A 15 -10.88 -1.56 8.92
CA LEU A 15 -9.56 -0.92 8.76
C LEU A 15 -8.94 -1.16 7.39
N LEU A 16 -9.40 -2.16 6.63
CA LEU A 16 -8.77 -2.58 5.37
C LEU A 16 -8.65 -1.45 4.36
N ASN A 17 -9.70 -0.63 4.29
CA ASN A 17 -9.81 0.51 3.39
C ASN A 17 -9.92 1.84 4.14
N GLU A 18 -9.75 1.82 5.46
CA GLU A 18 -9.73 3.04 6.25
C GLU A 18 -8.54 3.91 5.81
N ARG A 19 -8.79 5.21 5.75
CA ARG A 19 -7.85 6.19 5.26
C ARG A 19 -7.33 7.00 6.45
N ASP A 20 -6.02 7.11 6.54
CA ASP A 20 -5.38 8.03 7.47
C ASP A 20 -5.63 9.50 7.06
N LYS A 21 -5.06 10.43 7.84
CA LYS A 21 -5.16 11.87 7.55
C LYS A 21 -4.62 12.29 6.18
N ASN A 22 -3.79 11.48 5.53
CA ASN A 22 -3.23 11.73 4.19
C ASN A 22 -3.99 10.96 3.09
N GLY A 23 -5.05 10.24 3.46
CA GLY A 23 -5.81 9.42 2.54
C GLY A 23 -5.19 8.04 2.29
N HIS A 24 -4.11 7.67 2.99
CA HIS A 24 -3.46 6.38 2.83
C HIS A 24 -4.26 5.27 3.53
N THR A 25 -4.42 4.15 2.84
CA THR A 25 -4.85 2.88 3.42
C THR A 25 -3.66 2.06 3.89
N ALA A 26 -3.92 0.94 4.58
CA ALA A 26 -2.89 -0.04 4.91
C ALA A 26 -2.08 -0.50 3.69
N LEU A 27 -2.72 -0.64 2.52
CA LEU A 27 -2.04 -1.02 1.29
C LEU A 27 -1.09 0.08 0.80
N HIS A 28 -1.47 1.36 0.86
CA HIS A 28 -0.58 2.47 0.52
C HIS A 28 0.68 2.48 1.40
N LEU A 29 0.51 2.33 2.72
CA LEU A 29 1.61 2.33 3.67
C LEU A 29 2.55 1.14 3.45
N ALA A 30 2.00 -0.05 3.18
CA ALA A 30 2.80 -1.24 2.90
C ALA A 30 3.59 -1.11 1.58
N SER A 31 2.97 -0.54 0.54
CA SER A 31 3.62 -0.26 -0.74
C SER A 31 4.73 0.78 -0.63
N MET A 32 4.49 1.88 0.10
CA MET A 32 5.47 2.96 0.29
C MET A 32 6.75 2.47 0.99
N ASN A 33 6.62 1.53 1.93
CA ASN A 33 7.73 1.00 2.72
C ASN A 33 8.28 -0.33 2.17
N PHE A 34 7.88 -0.73 0.95
CA PHE A 34 8.34 -1.96 0.30
C PHE A 34 8.13 -3.25 1.13
N HIS A 35 7.08 -3.29 1.96
CA HIS A 35 6.71 -4.46 2.76
C HIS A 35 5.99 -5.51 1.90
N SER A 36 6.72 -6.15 0.99
CA SER A 36 6.20 -7.08 -0.03
C SER A 36 5.28 -8.18 0.51
N ASN A 37 5.61 -8.79 1.65
CA ASN A 37 4.77 -9.81 2.30
C ASN A 37 3.41 -9.26 2.75
N VAL A 38 3.37 -8.01 3.23
CA VAL A 38 2.14 -7.33 3.67
C VAL A 38 1.33 -6.93 2.44
N VAL A 39 1.99 -6.36 1.42
CA VAL A 39 1.36 -6.03 0.13
C VAL A 39 0.68 -7.27 -0.44
N CYS A 40 1.42 -8.38 -0.59
CA CYS A 40 0.88 -9.68 -1.04
C CYS A 40 -0.33 -10.10 -0.20
N THR A 41 -0.21 -10.09 1.12
CA THR A 41 -1.33 -10.49 1.99
C THR A 41 -2.59 -9.64 1.78
N LEU A 42 -2.43 -8.32 1.64
CA LEU A 42 -3.55 -7.40 1.43
C LEU A 42 -4.14 -7.50 0.02
N THR A 43 -3.30 -7.64 -1.02
CA THR A 43 -3.79 -7.69 -2.41
C THR A 43 -4.56 -8.96 -2.73
N TRP A 44 -4.33 -10.04 -1.98
CA TRP A 44 -5.08 -11.29 -2.12
C TRP A 44 -6.42 -11.30 -1.36
N ASP A 45 -6.67 -10.35 -0.46
CA ASP A 45 -7.95 -10.22 0.25
C ASP A 45 -8.93 -9.40 -0.58
N ARG A 46 -10.01 -10.03 -1.06
CA ARG A 46 -11.01 -9.40 -1.96
C ARG A 46 -11.73 -8.20 -1.36
N ARG A 47 -11.66 -8.01 -0.04
CA ARG A 47 -12.26 -6.86 0.64
C ARG A 47 -11.40 -5.61 0.53
N VAL A 48 -10.14 -5.74 0.13
CA VAL A 48 -9.23 -4.60 -0.07
C VAL A 48 -9.53 -3.91 -1.40
N ASN A 49 -9.78 -2.60 -1.34
CA ASN A 49 -9.98 -1.76 -2.50
C ASN A 49 -8.63 -1.35 -3.11
N LEU A 50 -8.21 -2.04 -4.16
CA LEU A 50 -6.95 -1.78 -4.86
C LEU A 50 -6.92 -0.43 -5.60
N SER A 51 -8.09 0.11 -5.97
CA SER A 51 -8.21 1.39 -6.69
C SER A 51 -8.44 2.58 -5.77
N GLN A 52 -8.33 2.40 -4.44
CA GLN A 52 -8.48 3.49 -3.50
C GLN A 52 -7.41 4.57 -3.73
N LEU A 53 -7.85 5.82 -3.87
CA LEU A 53 -6.97 6.97 -4.04
C LEU A 53 -6.66 7.65 -2.70
N ASN A 54 -5.39 8.02 -2.51
CA ASN A 54 -4.97 8.93 -1.43
C ASN A 54 -5.29 10.41 -1.76
N LYS A 55 -4.90 11.34 -0.88
CA LYS A 55 -5.15 12.78 -1.11
C LYS A 55 -4.38 13.37 -2.30
N ASN A 56 -3.35 12.68 -2.78
CA ASN A 56 -2.59 13.07 -3.97
C ASN A 56 -3.19 12.48 -5.26
N GLY A 57 -4.33 11.77 -5.18
CA GLY A 57 -4.94 11.11 -6.32
C GLY A 57 -4.19 9.87 -6.79
N LEU A 58 -3.41 9.22 -5.92
CA LEU A 58 -2.59 8.06 -6.26
C LEU A 58 -3.16 6.78 -5.64
N THR A 59 -3.09 5.68 -6.38
CA THR A 59 -3.26 4.33 -5.82
C THR A 59 -1.97 3.86 -5.14
N ALA A 60 -2.05 2.77 -4.37
CA ALA A 60 -0.86 2.12 -3.81
C ALA A 60 0.13 1.67 -4.91
N SER A 61 -0.36 1.23 -6.08
CA SER A 61 0.51 0.85 -7.20
C SER A 61 1.21 2.07 -7.83
N ASP A 62 0.56 3.23 -7.85
CA ASP A 62 1.17 4.46 -8.39
C ASP A 62 2.31 4.95 -7.50
N ILE A 63 2.17 4.79 -6.17
CA ILE A 63 3.25 5.08 -5.21
C ILE A 63 4.50 4.24 -5.52
N VAL A 64 4.34 2.92 -5.74
CA VAL A 64 5.48 2.04 -6.08
C VAL A 64 6.18 2.52 -7.35
N ARG A 65 5.40 2.82 -8.41
CA ARG A 65 5.96 3.30 -9.70
C ARG A 65 6.69 4.63 -9.55
N GLN A 66 6.18 5.55 -8.73
CA GLN A 66 6.86 6.81 -8.47
C GLN A 66 8.18 6.60 -7.73
N ASN A 67 8.19 5.76 -6.70
CA ASN A 67 9.42 5.44 -5.98
C ASN A 67 10.46 4.77 -6.88
N GLU A 68 10.06 3.80 -7.72
CA GLU A 68 10.96 3.17 -8.70
C GLU A 68 11.57 4.19 -9.67
N ARG A 69 10.77 5.14 -10.18
CA ARG A 69 11.27 6.21 -11.04
C ARG A 69 12.27 7.10 -10.30
N THR A 70 12.00 7.45 -9.05
CA THR A 70 12.92 8.24 -8.23
C THR A 70 14.23 7.50 -7.98
N THR A 71 14.17 6.22 -7.60
CA THR A 71 15.38 5.38 -7.40
C THR A 71 16.17 5.23 -8.70
N ARG A 72 15.50 4.96 -9.82
CA ARG A 72 16.16 4.88 -11.13
C ARG A 72 16.79 6.22 -11.50
N GLN A 73 16.04 7.32 -11.42
CA GLN A 73 16.54 8.66 -11.75
C GLN A 73 17.74 9.05 -10.90
N PHE A 74 17.75 8.70 -9.62
CA PHE A 74 18.91 8.89 -8.77
C PHE A 74 20.11 8.10 -9.32
N ASN A 75 19.93 6.82 -9.65
CA ASN A 75 21.01 5.97 -10.16
C ASN A 75 21.58 6.40 -11.52
N ILE A 76 20.78 6.97 -12.43
CA ILE A 76 21.30 7.53 -13.70
C ILE A 76 21.94 8.91 -13.55
N ASN A 77 21.64 9.67 -12.48
CA ASN A 77 22.24 10.99 -12.26
C ASN A 77 23.66 10.93 -11.65
N PHE A 78 24.15 9.73 -11.31
CA PHE A 78 25.50 9.49 -10.76
C PHE A 78 26.38 8.62 -11.69
N LEU A 79 25.97 8.43 -12.95
CA LEU A 79 26.77 7.84 -14.04
C LEU A 79 27.07 8.91 -15.09
#